data_AF-A3I0N9-F1
#
_entry.id   AF-A3I0N9-F1
#
_cell.length_a   1.000
_cell.length_b   1.000
_cell.length_c   1.000
_cell.angle_alpha   90.00
_cell.angle_beta   90.00
_cell.angle_gamma   90.00
#
_symmetry.space_group_name_H-M   'P 1'
#
loop_
_entity.id
_entity.type
_entity.pdbx_description
1 polymer ?
#
loop_
_entity_poly.entity_id
_entity_poly.type
_entity_poly.pdbx_seq_one_letter_code
_entity_poly.pdbx_strand_id
1 'polypeptide(L)'
;MMEILKKSIILSLGIFFLFACSSGDEVDDQIKTITDFVLEVEKLGDGEVRASFSATNAIYFKISFGTSGETPQRVDGNSATFKYTEKGDYTVVVQAHSSDSDFVVSTEKVTMNAEALGLGPDAGYKSPETYAGYNLVWADEFNSTTLSEDWIFELGDGCPDLCGWGNQELQYYKKENTSLADGKLIITAKRETTSGKSYSSSRLITKGKKSFTYGRIDIRAILPKGQGLWPALWMLGENIDAVGWPKSGEIDIMEMVGGDIDDRDRTTHGTVHWDNAGSYANYGGSTKLSTGKFNDEYHVFSIDWDPEKIVWLLDGEEFHVIDITPAGLDEFHKPMFFIFNVAVGGIWPGSPDGSTVFPQEMKVDYVRVFQKE
;
A
#
# COMPACT_ATOMS: atom_id res chain seq x y z
N MET A 1 72.39 13.36 -67.17
CA MET A 1 73.26 12.20 -67.46
C MET A 1 73.15 11.30 -66.24
N MET A 2 72.04 10.57 -66.11
CA MET A 2 71.78 9.26 -66.70
C MET A 2 72.66 8.17 -66.08
N GLU A 3 71.97 7.21 -65.44
CA GLU A 3 72.39 5.81 -65.19
C GLU A 3 73.43 5.57 -64.06
N ILE A 4 73.46 4.48 -63.26
CA ILE A 4 72.76 3.19 -63.20
C ILE A 4 73.27 2.36 -62.01
N LEU A 5 72.40 1.50 -61.43
CA LEU A 5 72.63 0.19 -60.75
C LEU A 5 73.64 0.08 -59.56
N LYS A 6 73.63 -0.93 -58.68
CA LYS A 6 73.12 -2.33 -58.64
C LYS A 6 73.09 -2.75 -57.14
N LYS A 7 72.04 -3.45 -56.63
CA LYS A 7 72.02 -4.88 -56.18
C LYS A 7 73.23 -5.31 -55.29
N SER A 8 73.14 -6.06 -54.18
CA SER A 8 72.14 -7.00 -53.64
C SER A 8 72.69 -7.70 -52.36
N ILE A 9 71.79 -8.31 -51.56
CA ILE A 9 71.92 -9.55 -50.72
C ILE A 9 72.48 -9.49 -49.27
N ILE A 10 71.52 -9.58 -48.33
CA ILE A 10 71.33 -10.44 -47.12
C ILE A 10 72.53 -11.27 -46.58
N LEU A 11 72.82 -11.12 -45.28
CA LEU A 11 72.87 -12.26 -44.32
C LEU A 11 72.79 -11.79 -42.85
N SER A 12 71.89 -12.42 -42.11
CA SER A 12 71.59 -12.27 -40.68
C SER A 12 72.46 -13.17 -39.80
N LEU A 13 72.91 -12.68 -38.64
CA LEU A 13 72.89 -13.44 -37.38
C LEU A 13 73.17 -12.52 -36.19
N GLY A 14 72.30 -12.58 -35.18
CA GLY A 14 72.42 -11.84 -33.94
C GLY A 14 73.16 -12.59 -32.84
N ILE A 15 73.54 -11.84 -31.82
CA ILE A 15 73.43 -12.07 -30.37
C ILE A 15 74.44 -11.10 -29.71
N PHE A 16 73.93 -10.13 -28.97
CA PHE A 16 74.72 -9.27 -28.09
C PHE A 16 74.25 -9.49 -26.66
N PHE A 17 75.19 -9.83 -25.79
CA PHE A 17 75.05 -9.85 -24.34
C PHE A 17 75.71 -8.60 -23.75
N LEU A 18 75.36 -8.31 -22.48
CA LEU A 18 75.93 -7.36 -21.51
C LEU A 18 75.15 -6.04 -21.38
N PHE A 19 74.60 -5.75 -20.19
CA PHE A 19 75.35 -5.18 -19.07
C PHE A 19 74.54 -5.22 -17.75
N ALA A 20 75.27 -5.31 -16.64
CA ALA A 20 74.79 -5.30 -15.27
C ALA A 20 74.81 -3.87 -14.67
N CYS A 21 73.90 -3.57 -13.73
CA CYS A 21 74.16 -3.13 -12.35
C CYS A 21 73.05 -2.24 -11.72
N SER A 22 72.59 -2.71 -10.54
CA SER A 22 72.33 -1.98 -9.28
C SER A 22 71.07 -1.11 -9.05
N SER A 23 70.38 -1.53 -7.98
CA SER A 23 69.72 -0.76 -6.90
C SER A 23 68.40 -0.05 -7.15
N GLY A 24 67.34 -0.71 -6.68
CA GLY A 24 66.24 -0.11 -5.94
C GLY A 24 65.57 -1.25 -5.18
N ASP A 25 65.48 -1.17 -3.85
CA ASP A 25 64.65 -2.09 -3.07
C ASP A 25 63.20 -1.94 -3.58
N GLU A 26 62.76 -2.88 -4.43
CA GLU A 26 61.34 -3.05 -4.71
C GLU A 26 60.70 -3.49 -3.39
N VAL A 27 59.93 -2.58 -2.78
CA VAL A 27 58.94 -2.97 -1.80
C VAL A 27 57.97 -3.86 -2.56
N ASP A 28 58.19 -5.17 -2.47
CA ASP A 28 57.24 -6.19 -2.89
C ASP A 28 56.01 -6.01 -2.02
N ASP A 29 55.09 -5.16 -2.47
CA ASP A 29 53.76 -5.01 -1.92
C ASP A 29 53.00 -6.28 -2.31
N GLN A 30 53.38 -7.39 -1.66
CA GLN A 30 52.79 -8.69 -1.92
C GLN A 30 51.30 -8.57 -1.66
N ILE A 31 50.52 -8.57 -2.75
CA ILE A 31 49.06 -8.63 -2.72
C ILE A 31 48.71 -9.87 -1.91
N LYS A 32 48.32 -9.67 -0.66
CA LYS A 32 47.91 -10.76 0.21
C LYS A 32 46.55 -11.24 -0.27
N THR A 33 46.50 -12.52 -0.63
CA THR A 33 45.26 -13.16 -1.07
C THR A 33 44.24 -13.17 0.05
N ILE A 34 43.00 -12.82 -0.30
CA ILE A 34 41.85 -12.90 0.60
C ILE A 34 41.33 -14.34 0.56
N THR A 35 41.36 -15.04 1.70
CA THR A 35 40.96 -16.46 1.79
C THR A 35 39.83 -16.72 2.79
N ASP A 36 39.45 -15.73 3.59
CA ASP A 36 38.54 -15.82 4.73
C ASP A 36 37.36 -14.85 4.62
N PHE A 37 36.89 -14.58 3.41
CA PHE A 37 35.80 -13.64 3.18
C PHE A 37 34.46 -14.19 3.71
N VAL A 38 33.89 -13.50 4.69
CA VAL A 38 32.56 -13.75 5.26
C VAL A 38 31.61 -12.63 4.84
N LEU A 39 30.40 -13.02 4.43
CA LEU A 39 29.23 -12.18 4.20
C LEU A 39 28.07 -12.79 4.97
N GLU A 40 27.36 -11.97 5.74
CA GLU A 40 26.12 -12.32 6.43
C GLU A 40 25.07 -11.26 6.12
N VAL A 41 23.88 -11.67 5.66
CA VAL A 41 22.74 -10.77 5.43
C VAL A 41 21.62 -11.06 6.43
N GLU A 42 21.36 -10.08 7.28
CA GLU A 42 20.30 -10.09 8.29
C GLU A 42 19.07 -9.32 7.79
N LYS A 43 17.86 -9.87 7.95
CA LYS A 43 16.60 -9.14 7.73
C LYS A 43 16.21 -8.44 9.03
N LEU A 44 16.04 -7.12 8.98
CA LEU A 44 15.72 -6.29 10.15
C LEU A 44 14.22 -6.02 10.31
N GLY A 45 13.41 -6.28 9.28
CA GLY A 45 11.96 -6.05 9.25
C GLY A 45 11.57 -4.91 8.32
N ASP A 46 10.29 -4.83 7.92
CA ASP A 46 9.74 -3.79 7.05
C ASP A 46 10.56 -3.51 5.78
N GLY A 47 11.09 -4.56 5.16
CA GLY A 47 11.93 -4.49 3.97
C GLY A 47 13.38 -4.06 4.23
N GLU A 48 13.75 -3.74 5.46
CA GLU A 48 15.12 -3.36 5.83
C GLU A 48 16.01 -4.59 6.02
N VAL A 49 17.21 -4.55 5.46
CA VAL A 49 18.26 -5.56 5.61
C VAL A 49 19.57 -4.93 6.03
N ARG A 50 20.41 -5.71 6.70
CA ARG A 50 21.81 -5.38 7.00
C ARG A 50 22.72 -6.45 6.40
N ALA A 51 23.65 -6.04 5.55
CA ALA A 51 24.77 -6.87 5.15
C ALA A 51 25.97 -6.55 6.04
N SER A 52 26.56 -7.57 6.65
CA SER A 52 27.80 -7.50 7.43
C SER A 52 28.87 -8.33 6.74
N PHE A 53 30.09 -7.82 6.64
CA PHE A 53 31.15 -8.47 5.88
C PHE A 53 32.52 -8.26 6.51
N SER A 54 33.37 -9.27 6.41
CA SER A 54 34.74 -9.23 6.90
C SER A 54 35.65 -10.09 6.05
N ALA A 55 36.87 -9.62 5.82
CA ALA A 55 37.89 -10.41 5.14
C ALA A 55 39.28 -9.91 5.56
N THR A 56 40.19 -10.82 5.91
CA THR A 56 41.56 -10.44 6.22
C THR A 56 42.27 -9.95 4.95
N ASN A 57 43.06 -8.89 5.08
CA ASN A 57 43.76 -8.21 3.98
C ASN A 57 42.87 -7.44 2.99
N ALA A 58 41.56 -7.32 3.25
CA ALA A 58 40.75 -6.34 2.53
C ALA A 58 41.07 -4.91 3.03
N ILE A 59 41.33 -4.00 2.10
CA ILE A 59 41.57 -2.58 2.38
C ILE A 59 40.28 -1.75 2.31
N TYR A 60 39.28 -2.22 1.55
CA TYR A 60 37.92 -1.65 1.53
C TYR A 60 36.92 -2.65 0.92
N PHE A 61 35.64 -2.34 1.04
CA PHE A 61 34.54 -3.12 0.45
C PHE A 61 33.71 -2.28 -0.52
N LYS A 62 33.07 -2.96 -1.48
CA LYS A 62 31.96 -2.42 -2.26
C LYS A 62 30.73 -3.32 -2.17
N ILE A 63 29.53 -2.75 -2.14
CA ILE A 63 28.27 -3.51 -2.05
C ILE A 63 27.24 -3.05 -3.08
N SER A 64 26.44 -3.98 -3.58
CA SER A 64 25.14 -3.72 -4.23
C SER A 64 24.08 -4.60 -3.59
N PHE A 65 22.86 -4.09 -3.48
CA PHE A 65 21.70 -4.82 -2.94
C PHE A 65 20.85 -5.51 -4.02
N GLY A 66 21.32 -5.54 -5.27
CA GLY A 66 20.73 -6.31 -6.36
C GLY A 66 19.52 -5.65 -7.02
N THR A 67 19.37 -4.33 -6.89
CA THR A 67 18.33 -3.57 -7.62
C THR A 67 18.69 -3.39 -9.10
N SER A 68 17.68 -3.20 -9.95
CA SER A 68 17.89 -3.11 -11.41
C SER A 68 18.81 -1.94 -11.78
N GLY A 69 19.91 -2.23 -12.49
CA GLY A 69 20.89 -1.22 -12.93
C GLY A 69 21.88 -0.77 -11.85
N GLU A 70 21.82 -1.33 -10.64
CA GLU A 70 22.76 -1.02 -9.56
C GLU A 70 24.15 -1.60 -9.84
N THR A 71 25.19 -0.86 -9.42
CA THR A 71 26.58 -1.33 -9.46
C THR A 71 27.19 -1.21 -8.05
N PRO A 72 28.11 -2.13 -7.64
CA PRO A 72 28.68 -2.09 -6.31
C PRO A 72 29.34 -0.75 -5.97
N GLN A 73 28.90 -0.12 -4.87
CA GLN A 73 29.41 1.15 -4.37
C GLN A 73 30.30 0.94 -3.16
N ARG A 74 31.32 1.80 -3.00
CA ARG A 74 32.21 1.76 -1.83
C ARG A 74 31.44 2.08 -0.56
N VAL A 75 31.77 1.36 0.51
CA VAL A 75 31.17 1.54 1.83
C VAL A 75 32.24 1.81 2.86
N ASP A 76 31.86 2.61 3.86
CA ASP A 76 32.70 2.88 5.01
C ASP A 76 32.44 1.82 6.08
N GLY A 77 33.49 1.10 6.47
CA GLY A 77 33.41 0.04 7.48
C GLY A 77 32.98 -1.32 6.92
N ASN A 78 32.38 -2.13 7.79
CA ASN A 78 32.18 -3.57 7.60
C ASN A 78 30.68 -3.97 7.52
N SER A 79 29.80 -3.00 7.30
CA SER A 79 28.37 -3.25 7.15
C SER A 79 27.67 -2.16 6.34
N ALA A 80 26.57 -2.51 5.70
CA ALA A 80 25.66 -1.54 5.07
C ALA A 80 24.20 -2.00 5.21
N THR A 81 23.27 -1.05 5.24
CA THR A 81 21.84 -1.32 5.26
C THR A 81 21.15 -0.86 3.99
N PHE A 82 20.03 -1.49 3.66
CA PHE A 82 19.18 -1.14 2.53
C PHE A 82 17.73 -1.49 2.83
N LYS A 83 16.79 -0.70 2.29
CA LYS A 83 15.35 -0.94 2.42
C LYS A 83 14.75 -1.27 1.06
N TYR A 84 14.28 -2.50 0.91
CA TYR A 84 13.49 -2.91 -0.25
C TYR A 84 12.05 -2.44 -0.10
N THR A 85 11.44 -2.04 -1.20
CA THR A 85 10.04 -1.59 -1.26
C THR A 85 9.17 -2.46 -2.17
N GLU A 86 9.77 -3.42 -2.87
CA GLU A 86 9.08 -4.28 -3.83
C GLU A 86 9.30 -5.75 -3.50
N LYS A 87 8.30 -6.58 -3.81
CA LYS A 87 8.42 -8.03 -3.69
C LYS A 87 9.37 -8.55 -4.75
N GLY A 88 10.29 -9.43 -4.38
CA GLY A 88 11.25 -9.98 -5.33
C GLY A 88 12.36 -10.80 -4.69
N ASP A 89 13.14 -11.45 -5.54
CA ASP A 89 14.38 -12.12 -5.16
C ASP A 89 15.56 -11.23 -5.57
N TYR A 90 16.35 -10.80 -4.59
CA TYR A 90 17.52 -9.95 -4.78
C TYR A 90 18.79 -10.72 -4.47
N THR A 91 19.90 -10.29 -5.06
CA THR A 91 21.23 -10.84 -4.76
C THR A 91 22.10 -9.71 -4.24
N VAL A 92 22.42 -9.76 -2.95
CA VAL A 92 23.41 -8.88 -2.35
C VAL A 92 24.78 -9.33 -2.85
N VAL A 93 25.56 -8.40 -3.38
CA VAL A 93 26.90 -8.64 -3.92
C VAL A 93 27.89 -7.79 -3.14
N VAL A 94 28.87 -8.41 -2.50
CA VAL A 94 29.96 -7.70 -1.83
C VAL A 94 31.30 -8.04 -2.47
N GLN A 95 32.09 -7.01 -2.76
CA GLN A 95 33.46 -7.11 -3.23
C GLN A 95 34.42 -6.74 -2.09
N ALA A 96 35.30 -7.65 -1.70
CA ALA A 96 36.38 -7.37 -0.76
C ALA A 96 37.66 -7.10 -1.55
N HIS A 97 38.16 -5.86 -1.50
CA HIS A 97 39.30 -5.40 -2.31
C HIS A 97 40.59 -5.47 -1.51
N SER A 98 41.63 -6.10 -2.07
CA SER A 98 43.02 -6.03 -1.58
C SER A 98 43.83 -4.94 -2.28
N SER A 99 43.38 -4.50 -3.45
CA SER A 99 43.89 -3.34 -4.20
C SER A 99 42.75 -2.69 -5.00
N ASP A 100 43.02 -1.60 -5.72
CA ASP A 100 42.03 -0.98 -6.62
C ASP A 100 41.59 -1.91 -7.77
N SER A 101 42.45 -2.84 -8.19
CA SER A 101 42.19 -3.79 -9.28
C SER A 101 41.82 -5.20 -8.80
N ASP A 102 42.22 -5.60 -7.60
CA ASP A 102 42.14 -6.97 -7.12
C ASP A 102 41.10 -7.10 -6.00
N PHE A 103 40.14 -8.00 -6.21
CA PHE A 103 39.09 -8.29 -5.25
C PHE A 103 38.55 -9.70 -5.37
N VAL A 104 37.91 -10.16 -4.30
CA VAL A 104 37.07 -11.36 -4.29
C VAL A 104 35.61 -10.97 -4.11
N VAL A 105 34.70 -11.81 -4.61
CA VAL A 105 33.25 -11.57 -4.57
C VAL A 105 32.58 -12.62 -3.70
N SER A 106 31.66 -12.18 -2.85
CA SER A 106 30.70 -13.04 -2.16
C SER A 106 29.30 -12.54 -2.45
N THR A 107 28.35 -13.46 -2.51
CA THR A 107 26.95 -13.15 -2.78
C THR A 107 26.04 -13.88 -1.83
N GLU A 108 24.94 -13.23 -1.48
CA GLU A 108 23.87 -13.83 -0.68
C GLU A 108 22.52 -13.46 -1.28
N LYS A 109 21.62 -14.44 -1.38
CA LYS A 109 20.27 -14.22 -1.90
C LYS A 109 19.36 -13.78 -0.77
N VAL A 110 18.57 -12.74 -1.02
CA VAL A 110 17.53 -12.28 -0.10
C VAL A 110 16.19 -12.21 -0.81
N THR A 111 15.20 -12.93 -0.30
CA THR A 111 13.82 -12.90 -0.78
C THR A 111 13.00 -11.90 0.02
N MET A 112 12.42 -10.93 -0.67
CA MET A 112 11.43 -9.98 -0.18
C MET A 112 10.05 -10.50 -0.56
N ASN A 113 9.47 -11.31 0.32
CA ASN A 113 8.07 -11.68 0.25
C ASN A 113 7.22 -10.63 1.01
N ALA A 114 5.91 -10.83 1.03
CA ALA A 114 4.98 -9.96 1.74
C ALA A 114 5.43 -9.75 3.20
N GLU A 115 5.59 -10.82 3.97
CA GLU A 115 6.03 -10.76 5.37
C GLU A 115 7.39 -10.04 5.58
N ALA A 116 8.39 -10.30 4.74
CA ALA A 116 9.72 -9.70 4.84
C ALA A 116 9.72 -8.19 4.56
N LEU A 117 8.76 -7.72 3.77
CA LEU A 117 8.50 -6.30 3.55
C LEU A 117 7.59 -5.68 4.64
N GLY A 118 7.15 -6.46 5.63
CA GLY A 118 6.12 -5.99 6.57
C GLY A 118 4.76 -5.86 5.89
N LEU A 119 4.38 -6.85 5.06
CA LEU A 119 3.11 -6.98 4.31
C LEU A 119 2.34 -8.27 4.72
N GLY A 120 2.52 -8.78 5.95
CA GLY A 120 1.69 -9.85 6.53
C GLY A 120 0.21 -9.46 6.72
N PRO A 121 -0.67 -10.34 7.23
CA PRO A 121 -2.11 -10.08 7.38
C PRO A 121 -2.47 -9.02 8.43
N ASP A 122 -1.49 -8.38 9.05
CA ASP A 122 -1.58 -7.21 9.96
C ASP A 122 -0.85 -5.98 9.43
N ALA A 123 -0.29 -6.10 8.24
CA ALA A 123 0.75 -5.23 7.77
C ALA A 123 0.24 -4.33 6.62
N GLY A 124 1.06 -3.40 6.15
CA GLY A 124 0.61 -2.20 5.43
C GLY A 124 0.49 -0.98 6.35
N TYR A 125 0.15 0.18 5.77
CA TYR A 125 0.25 1.49 6.44
C TYR A 125 -0.57 1.58 7.73
N LYS A 126 -0.03 2.27 8.75
CA LYS A 126 -0.71 2.58 10.01
C LYS A 126 -0.69 4.09 10.23
N SER A 127 -1.84 4.68 10.53
CA SER A 127 -1.91 6.10 10.85
C SER A 127 -1.41 6.39 12.26
N PRO A 128 -0.89 7.60 12.52
CA PRO A 128 -0.59 8.08 13.87
C PRO A 128 -1.75 7.91 14.86
N GLU A 129 -1.42 7.61 16.11
CA GLU A 129 -2.41 7.54 17.21
C GLU A 129 -2.77 8.93 17.76
N THR A 130 -2.02 9.96 17.40
CA THR A 130 -2.21 11.34 17.86
C THR A 130 -1.84 12.33 16.77
N TYR A 131 -2.55 13.46 16.72
CA TYR A 131 -2.26 14.57 15.82
C TYR A 131 -2.15 15.87 16.62
N ALA A 132 -1.17 16.72 16.29
CA ALA A 132 -0.96 17.97 17.01
C ALA A 132 -2.20 18.88 16.91
N GLY A 133 -2.72 19.32 18.05
CA GLY A 133 -3.92 20.17 18.12
C GLY A 133 -5.24 19.42 17.91
N TYR A 134 -5.23 18.09 17.98
CA TYR A 134 -6.42 17.23 17.90
C TYR A 134 -6.48 16.25 19.06
N ASN A 135 -7.70 16.00 19.55
CA ASN A 135 -8.00 14.95 20.52
C ASN A 135 -8.66 13.76 19.82
N LEU A 136 -8.27 12.53 20.20
CA LEU A 136 -9.04 11.33 19.84
C LEU A 136 -10.36 11.34 20.62
N VAL A 137 -11.48 11.58 19.92
CA VAL A 137 -12.81 11.70 20.55
C VAL A 137 -13.63 10.42 20.49
N TRP A 138 -13.32 9.53 19.54
CA TRP A 138 -13.93 8.22 19.44
C TRP A 138 -13.05 7.27 18.62
N ALA A 139 -13.05 6.00 18.99
CA ALA A 139 -12.44 4.93 18.22
C ALA A 139 -13.18 3.62 18.46
N ASP A 140 -13.19 2.77 17.44
CA ASP A 140 -13.46 1.34 17.59
C ASP A 140 -12.26 0.58 17.02
N GLU A 141 -11.53 -0.10 17.91
CA GLU A 141 -10.34 -0.90 17.60
C GLU A 141 -10.71 -2.39 17.43
N PHE A 142 -12.00 -2.73 17.50
CA PHE A 142 -12.54 -4.08 17.27
C PHE A 142 -11.88 -5.24 18.06
N ASN A 143 -11.20 -4.93 19.17
CA ASN A 143 -10.51 -5.87 20.05
C ASN A 143 -11.44 -6.75 20.91
N SER A 144 -12.73 -6.44 20.92
CA SER A 144 -13.75 -7.22 21.62
C SER A 144 -14.13 -8.49 20.85
N THR A 145 -14.69 -9.47 21.54
CA THR A 145 -15.30 -10.66 20.90
C THR A 145 -16.73 -10.41 20.42
N THR A 146 -17.32 -9.29 20.81
CA THR A 146 -18.66 -8.85 20.39
C THR A 146 -18.62 -7.41 19.90
N LEU A 147 -19.39 -7.13 18.85
CA LEU A 147 -19.56 -5.79 18.32
C LEU A 147 -20.03 -4.82 19.41
N SER A 148 -19.48 -3.61 19.42
CA SER A 148 -19.84 -2.57 20.39
C SER A 148 -21.29 -2.10 20.18
N GLU A 149 -21.88 -1.49 21.20
CA GLU A 149 -23.25 -0.96 21.14
C GLU A 149 -23.40 0.30 20.28
N ASP A 150 -22.27 0.79 19.76
CA ASP A 150 -22.21 1.92 18.83
C ASP A 150 -22.70 1.54 17.43
N TRP A 151 -22.73 0.25 17.10
CA TRP A 151 -23.12 -0.25 15.78
C TRP A 151 -24.50 -0.90 15.76
N ILE A 152 -25.20 -0.72 14.65
CA ILE A 152 -26.50 -1.29 14.34
C ILE A 152 -26.41 -2.01 12.99
N PHE A 153 -27.00 -3.19 12.87
CA PHE A 153 -27.11 -3.89 11.60
C PHE A 153 -28.30 -3.38 10.79
N GLU A 154 -28.07 -2.96 9.55
CA GLU A 154 -29.13 -2.85 8.56
C GLU A 154 -29.33 -4.21 7.89
N LEU A 155 -30.58 -4.66 7.82
CA LEU A 155 -30.92 -6.01 7.38
C LEU A 155 -31.73 -5.98 6.08
N GLY A 156 -31.57 -7.03 5.29
CA GLY A 156 -32.33 -7.24 4.07
C GLY A 156 -31.73 -6.59 2.83
N ASP A 157 -32.58 -6.38 1.83
CA ASP A 157 -32.21 -5.91 0.50
C ASP A 157 -32.83 -4.52 0.18
N GLY A 158 -33.22 -3.78 1.22
CA GLY A 158 -33.85 -2.47 1.13
C GLY A 158 -35.34 -2.49 0.78
N CYS A 159 -35.95 -3.65 0.49
CA CYS A 159 -37.38 -3.71 0.19
C CYS A 159 -38.27 -3.53 1.45
N PRO A 160 -39.50 -2.99 1.30
CA PRO A 160 -40.13 -2.57 0.04
C PRO A 160 -39.77 -1.16 -0.42
N ASP A 161 -39.17 -0.33 0.44
CA ASP A 161 -39.07 1.11 0.22
C ASP A 161 -37.93 1.49 -0.74
N LEU A 162 -36.82 0.76 -0.72
CA LEU A 162 -35.62 1.01 -1.49
C LEU A 162 -34.97 -0.30 -1.96
N CYS A 163 -35.75 -1.15 -2.63
CA CYS A 163 -35.29 -2.46 -3.13
C CYS A 163 -33.96 -2.37 -3.90
N GLY A 164 -33.05 -3.29 -3.61
CA GLY A 164 -31.68 -3.26 -4.13
C GLY A 164 -30.87 -2.06 -3.63
N TRP A 165 -31.23 -1.54 -2.45
CA TRP A 165 -30.66 -0.35 -1.80
C TRP A 165 -30.57 0.88 -2.71
N GLY A 166 -31.44 0.98 -3.72
CA GLY A 166 -31.48 2.09 -4.69
C GLY A 166 -30.50 1.92 -5.86
N ASN A 167 -29.57 0.98 -5.77
CA ASN A 167 -28.49 0.77 -6.72
C ASN A 167 -28.57 -0.57 -7.47
N GLN A 168 -29.70 -1.27 -7.40
CA GLN A 168 -29.90 -2.62 -7.96
C GLN A 168 -28.92 -3.67 -7.39
N GLU A 169 -28.60 -3.52 -6.12
CA GLU A 169 -27.73 -4.44 -5.38
C GLU A 169 -28.37 -5.84 -5.22
N LEU A 170 -27.55 -6.89 -5.20
CA LEU A 170 -28.00 -8.29 -5.28
C LEU A 170 -27.89 -9.04 -3.95
N GLN A 171 -27.21 -8.49 -2.95
CA GLN A 171 -27.07 -9.11 -1.63
C GLN A 171 -28.33 -8.93 -0.77
N TYR A 172 -28.44 -9.81 0.21
CA TYR A 172 -29.29 -9.63 1.39
C TYR A 172 -28.39 -9.40 2.61
N TYR A 173 -28.48 -8.25 3.26
CA TYR A 173 -27.68 -7.94 4.44
C TYR A 173 -28.15 -8.70 5.67
N LYS A 174 -27.22 -9.30 6.41
CA LYS A 174 -27.46 -10.11 7.60
C LYS A 174 -26.33 -9.99 8.61
N LYS A 175 -26.67 -10.12 9.89
CA LYS A 175 -25.69 -10.08 10.99
C LYS A 175 -24.68 -11.25 10.95
N GLU A 176 -25.07 -12.40 10.42
CA GLU A 176 -24.22 -13.62 10.35
C GLU A 176 -23.05 -13.49 9.35
N ASN A 177 -23.01 -12.37 8.63
CA ASN A 177 -21.92 -12.00 7.73
C ASN A 177 -20.90 -11.08 8.41
N THR A 178 -21.05 -10.80 9.71
CA THR A 178 -20.08 -10.05 10.52
C THR A 178 -19.48 -10.93 11.60
N SER A 179 -18.16 -10.86 11.75
CA SER A 179 -17.44 -11.42 12.90
C SER A 179 -16.36 -10.45 13.40
N LEU A 180 -15.99 -10.58 14.68
CA LEU A 180 -14.78 -9.96 15.22
C LEU A 180 -13.74 -11.06 15.46
N ALA A 181 -12.55 -10.88 14.93
CA ALA A 181 -11.43 -11.81 15.13
C ALA A 181 -10.10 -11.07 15.03
N ASP A 182 -9.14 -11.43 15.88
CA ASP A 182 -7.77 -10.90 15.88
C ASP A 182 -7.71 -9.36 15.86
N GLY A 183 -8.56 -8.71 16.66
CA GLY A 183 -8.62 -7.25 16.76
C GLY A 183 -9.29 -6.54 15.58
N LYS A 184 -10.06 -7.25 14.75
CA LYS A 184 -10.63 -6.69 13.51
C LYS A 184 -12.11 -6.94 13.39
N LEU A 185 -12.80 -5.99 12.77
CA LEU A 185 -14.12 -6.20 12.18
C LEU A 185 -13.97 -6.89 10.82
N ILE A 186 -14.69 -7.99 10.61
CA ILE A 186 -14.72 -8.73 9.35
C ILE A 186 -16.15 -8.71 8.81
N ILE A 187 -16.32 -8.17 7.60
CA ILE A 187 -17.56 -8.24 6.83
C ILE A 187 -17.34 -9.22 5.66
N THR A 188 -18.05 -10.34 5.67
CA THR A 188 -17.90 -11.39 4.65
C THR A 188 -19.06 -11.37 3.67
N ALA A 189 -18.79 -11.06 2.40
CA ALA A 189 -19.73 -11.29 1.30
C ALA A 189 -19.67 -12.77 0.86
N LYS A 190 -20.82 -13.43 0.78
CA LYS A 190 -20.94 -14.87 0.48
C LYS A 190 -21.87 -15.10 -0.72
N ARG A 191 -21.56 -16.11 -1.52
CA ARG A 191 -22.51 -16.68 -2.49
C ARG A 191 -23.33 -17.76 -1.77
N GLU A 192 -24.52 -17.40 -1.35
CA GLU A 192 -25.47 -18.30 -0.69
C GLU A 192 -26.91 -17.87 -0.96
N THR A 193 -27.81 -18.83 -1.08
CA THR A 193 -29.23 -18.53 -1.23
C THR A 193 -29.82 -18.15 0.12
N THR A 194 -30.31 -16.93 0.25
CA THR A 194 -30.96 -16.44 1.47
C THR A 194 -32.08 -15.47 1.10
N SER A 195 -33.27 -15.64 1.69
CA SER A 195 -34.41 -14.73 1.49
C SER A 195 -34.70 -14.36 0.03
N GLY A 196 -34.52 -15.31 -0.90
CA GLY A 196 -34.74 -15.10 -2.34
C GLY A 196 -33.61 -14.39 -3.09
N LYS A 197 -32.48 -14.09 -2.44
CA LYS A 197 -31.24 -13.56 -3.05
C LYS A 197 -30.18 -14.65 -3.14
N SER A 198 -29.23 -14.46 -4.05
CA SER A 198 -28.11 -15.38 -4.32
C SER A 198 -26.83 -15.02 -3.56
N TYR A 199 -26.84 -13.90 -2.85
CA TYR A 199 -25.70 -13.39 -2.10
C TYR A 199 -26.14 -12.87 -0.74
N SER A 200 -25.23 -12.92 0.22
CA SER A 200 -25.36 -12.28 1.52
C SER A 200 -24.13 -11.48 1.87
N SER A 201 -24.31 -10.47 2.72
CA SER A 201 -23.22 -9.64 3.23
C SER A 201 -23.66 -8.95 4.52
N SER A 202 -22.93 -7.97 5.02
CA SER A 202 -23.33 -7.12 6.14
C SER A 202 -23.24 -5.63 5.81
N ARG A 203 -24.06 -4.84 6.50
CA ARG A 203 -24.08 -3.37 6.49
C ARG A 203 -24.30 -2.90 7.92
N LEU A 204 -23.33 -2.18 8.46
CA LEU A 204 -23.33 -1.68 9.83
C LEU A 204 -23.39 -0.16 9.81
N ILE A 205 -24.19 0.43 10.70
CA ILE A 205 -24.33 1.87 10.85
C ILE A 205 -24.14 2.31 12.30
N THR A 206 -23.72 3.56 12.51
CA THR A 206 -23.66 4.18 13.85
C THR A 206 -24.78 5.19 14.11
N LYS A 207 -25.82 5.21 13.28
CA LYS A 207 -26.96 6.14 13.36
C LYS A 207 -27.61 6.12 14.74
N GLY A 208 -27.85 7.30 15.33
CA GLY A 208 -28.41 7.46 16.66
C GLY A 208 -27.49 7.02 17.81
N LYS A 209 -26.24 6.62 17.52
CA LYS A 209 -25.24 6.15 18.49
C LYS A 209 -24.01 7.04 18.48
N LYS A 210 -23.36 7.15 17.32
CA LYS A 210 -22.17 7.97 17.07
C LYS A 210 -22.34 8.71 15.76
N SER A 211 -22.30 10.03 15.86
CA SER A 211 -22.24 10.93 14.72
C SER A 211 -21.29 12.07 15.03
N PHE A 212 -20.67 12.59 13.97
CA PHE A 212 -19.60 13.58 14.08
C PHE A 212 -19.85 14.72 13.10
N THR A 213 -19.44 15.92 13.49
CA THR A 213 -19.31 17.06 12.59
C THR A 213 -17.87 17.51 12.65
N TYR A 214 -17.20 17.52 11.50
CA TYR A 214 -15.77 17.80 11.39
C TYR A 214 -14.88 16.82 12.15
N GLY A 215 -13.61 16.86 11.82
CA GLY A 215 -12.55 16.05 12.40
C GLY A 215 -11.69 15.40 11.34
N ARG A 216 -10.59 14.82 11.80
CA ARG A 216 -9.84 13.83 11.04
C ARG A 216 -10.43 12.45 11.33
N ILE A 217 -10.66 11.68 10.29
CA ILE A 217 -11.17 10.32 10.40
C ILE A 217 -10.17 9.41 9.70
N ASP A 218 -9.69 8.38 10.39
CA ASP A 218 -8.84 7.34 9.83
C ASP A 218 -9.54 5.99 9.93
N ILE A 219 -9.64 5.27 8.81
CA ILE A 219 -10.16 3.90 8.76
C ILE A 219 -9.13 2.99 8.11
N ARG A 220 -8.61 2.04 8.87
CA ARG A 220 -7.60 1.09 8.38
C ARG A 220 -8.26 -0.21 7.94
N ALA A 221 -8.20 -0.53 6.65
CA ALA A 221 -8.91 -1.70 6.11
C ALA A 221 -8.16 -2.44 4.98
N ILE A 222 -8.43 -3.74 4.87
CA ILE A 222 -8.22 -4.57 3.68
C ILE A 222 -9.57 -4.69 2.96
N LEU A 223 -9.59 -4.47 1.66
CA LEU A 223 -10.81 -4.52 0.86
C LEU A 223 -11.00 -5.88 0.18
N PRO A 224 -12.24 -6.32 -0.09
CA PRO A 224 -12.51 -7.47 -0.96
C PRO A 224 -12.08 -7.18 -2.40
N LYS A 225 -12.01 -8.20 -3.25
CA LYS A 225 -11.71 -8.03 -4.68
C LYS A 225 -12.60 -8.86 -5.60
N GLY A 226 -12.57 -8.52 -6.89
CA GLY A 226 -13.22 -9.28 -7.94
C GLY A 226 -14.52 -8.64 -8.44
N GLN A 227 -14.86 -8.96 -9.69
CA GLN A 227 -15.96 -8.33 -10.42
C GLN A 227 -17.27 -8.33 -9.61
N GLY A 228 -17.91 -7.17 -9.53
CA GLY A 228 -19.21 -6.99 -8.89
C GLY A 228 -19.18 -6.88 -7.35
N LEU A 229 -18.01 -6.85 -6.72
CA LEU A 229 -17.89 -6.50 -5.29
C LEU A 229 -17.83 -4.98 -5.16
N TRP A 230 -18.48 -4.44 -4.14
CA TRP A 230 -18.51 -3.01 -3.88
C TRP A 230 -18.41 -2.74 -2.37
N PRO A 231 -17.20 -2.76 -1.80
CA PRO A 231 -16.98 -2.31 -0.42
C PRO A 231 -17.09 -0.79 -0.33
N ALA A 232 -17.69 -0.33 0.76
CA ALA A 232 -17.79 1.09 1.06
C ALA A 232 -17.59 1.35 2.57
N LEU A 233 -16.84 2.41 2.86
CA LEU A 233 -16.68 3.02 4.18
C LEU A 233 -17.08 4.49 4.01
N TRP A 234 -18.24 4.86 4.53
CA TRP A 234 -18.90 6.12 4.18
C TRP A 234 -19.70 6.67 5.34
N MET A 235 -20.25 7.86 5.15
CA MET A 235 -21.00 8.59 6.15
C MET A 235 -22.28 9.19 5.56
N LEU A 236 -23.32 9.29 6.37
CA LEU A 236 -24.61 9.83 5.96
C LEU A 236 -25.15 10.79 7.02
N GLY A 237 -25.85 11.84 6.59
CA GLY A 237 -26.42 12.83 7.51
C GLY A 237 -27.39 12.22 8.52
N GLU A 238 -27.20 12.53 9.80
CA GLU A 238 -28.04 12.04 10.91
C GLU A 238 -29.52 12.45 10.72
N ASN A 239 -29.77 13.52 10.00
CA ASN A 239 -31.10 14.05 9.68
C ASN A 239 -31.81 13.32 8.52
N ILE A 240 -31.29 12.21 7.99
CA ILE A 240 -31.84 11.52 6.81
C ILE A 240 -33.33 11.18 6.94
N ASP A 241 -33.82 10.78 8.12
CA ASP A 241 -35.25 10.45 8.28
C ASP A 241 -36.16 11.68 8.16
N ALA A 242 -35.62 12.87 8.42
CA ALA A 242 -36.37 14.12 8.38
C ALA A 242 -36.38 14.74 6.98
N VAL A 243 -35.29 14.62 6.22
CA VAL A 243 -35.12 15.35 4.95
C VAL A 243 -34.98 14.45 3.72
N GLY A 244 -34.68 13.17 3.92
CA GLY A 244 -34.36 12.21 2.86
C GLY A 244 -33.01 12.48 2.18
N TRP A 245 -32.56 11.50 1.40
CA TRP A 245 -31.41 11.65 0.52
C TRP A 245 -31.82 12.38 -0.79
N PRO A 246 -30.98 13.24 -1.39
CA PRO A 246 -29.61 13.59 -0.99
C PRO A 246 -29.50 14.78 -0.02
N LYS A 247 -30.63 15.33 0.46
CA LYS A 247 -30.68 16.52 1.35
C LYS A 247 -30.05 16.31 2.74
N SER A 248 -29.81 15.05 3.10
CA SER A 248 -29.06 14.71 4.31
C SER A 248 -27.55 14.88 4.14
N GLY A 249 -27.05 14.81 2.92
CA GLY A 249 -25.62 14.69 2.63
C GLY A 249 -25.10 13.28 2.79
N GLU A 250 -24.07 12.98 2.00
CA GLU A 250 -23.29 11.73 2.01
C GLU A 250 -21.81 12.07 1.79
N ILE A 251 -20.93 11.47 2.59
CA ILE A 251 -19.47 11.54 2.40
C ILE A 251 -18.96 10.10 2.30
N ASP A 252 -18.52 9.71 1.11
CA ASP A 252 -17.85 8.45 0.88
C ASP A 252 -16.37 8.62 1.14
N ILE A 253 -15.89 8.12 2.27
CA ILE A 253 -14.46 8.16 2.62
C ILE A 253 -13.69 7.21 1.70
N MET A 254 -14.30 6.06 1.39
CA MET A 254 -13.74 5.04 0.53
C MET A 254 -14.87 4.26 -0.12
N GLU A 255 -14.89 4.26 -1.45
CA GLU A 255 -15.52 3.19 -2.23
C GLU A 255 -14.50 2.53 -3.14
N MET A 256 -14.77 1.28 -3.48
CA MET A 256 -14.03 0.56 -4.52
C MET A 256 -15.02 -0.21 -5.39
N VAL A 257 -14.80 -0.22 -6.69
CA VAL A 257 -15.43 -1.21 -7.57
C VAL A 257 -14.47 -2.38 -7.70
N GLY A 258 -14.92 -3.60 -7.39
CA GLY A 258 -14.13 -4.81 -7.57
C GLY A 258 -14.10 -5.27 -9.04
N GLY A 259 -12.97 -5.85 -9.45
CA GLY A 259 -12.72 -6.38 -10.79
C GLY A 259 -11.33 -6.03 -11.31
N ASP A 260 -10.86 -6.77 -12.32
CA ASP A 260 -9.56 -6.51 -12.97
C ASP A 260 -9.64 -5.44 -14.08
N ILE A 261 -10.84 -5.13 -14.56
CA ILE A 261 -11.05 -4.12 -15.61
C ILE A 261 -10.63 -2.75 -15.08
N ASP A 262 -9.85 -2.00 -15.86
CA ASP A 262 -9.47 -0.61 -15.57
C ASP A 262 -8.86 -0.39 -14.17
N ASP A 263 -8.05 -1.33 -13.67
CA ASP A 263 -7.38 -1.22 -12.35
C ASP A 263 -8.34 -1.13 -11.14
N ARG A 264 -9.58 -1.59 -11.29
CA ARG A 264 -10.67 -1.48 -10.30
C ARG A 264 -10.31 -2.00 -8.89
N ASP A 265 -9.77 -3.22 -8.77
CA ASP A 265 -9.32 -3.80 -7.49
C ASP A 265 -8.21 -3.02 -6.76
N ARG A 266 -7.62 -2.00 -7.40
CA ARG A 266 -6.57 -1.15 -6.82
C ARG A 266 -6.87 0.34 -6.91
N THR A 267 -8.11 0.72 -7.26
CA THR A 267 -8.55 2.11 -7.40
C THR A 267 -9.66 2.42 -6.40
N THR A 268 -9.45 3.43 -5.57
CA THR A 268 -10.44 3.88 -4.57
C THR A 268 -11.01 5.23 -4.95
N HIS A 269 -12.23 5.49 -4.53
CA HIS A 269 -13.00 6.69 -4.80
C HIS A 269 -13.38 7.37 -3.48
N GLY A 270 -13.25 8.68 -3.45
CA GLY A 270 -13.79 9.54 -2.41
C GLY A 270 -14.78 10.52 -3.03
N THR A 271 -16.01 10.57 -2.51
CA THR A 271 -17.12 11.29 -3.15
C THR A 271 -17.98 11.98 -2.10
N VAL A 272 -18.62 13.08 -2.48
CA VAL A 272 -19.71 13.70 -1.72
C VAL A 272 -20.98 13.77 -2.57
N HIS A 273 -22.14 13.60 -1.93
CA HIS A 273 -23.46 13.70 -2.55
C HIS A 273 -24.37 14.65 -1.76
N TRP A 274 -25.08 15.54 -2.45
CA TRP A 274 -25.94 16.54 -1.82
C TRP A 274 -27.10 17.01 -2.72
N ASP A 275 -28.00 17.82 -2.15
CA ASP A 275 -29.05 18.52 -2.88
C ASP A 275 -28.55 19.89 -3.36
N ASN A 276 -28.51 20.08 -4.67
CA ASN A 276 -28.21 21.35 -5.31
C ASN A 276 -29.51 21.99 -5.82
N ALA A 277 -30.19 22.71 -4.92
CA ALA A 277 -31.44 23.42 -5.21
C ALA A 277 -32.55 22.52 -5.81
N GLY A 278 -32.75 21.35 -5.22
CA GLY A 278 -33.74 20.35 -5.64
C GLY A 278 -33.27 19.39 -6.73
N SER A 279 -32.01 19.50 -7.17
CA SER A 279 -31.36 18.54 -8.08
C SER A 279 -30.24 17.81 -7.36
N TYR A 280 -30.07 16.52 -7.66
CA TYR A 280 -28.94 15.76 -7.15
C TYR A 280 -27.61 16.30 -7.70
N ALA A 281 -26.61 16.42 -6.84
CA ALA A 281 -25.23 16.73 -7.21
C ALA A 281 -24.25 15.79 -6.49
N ASN A 282 -23.10 15.58 -7.12
CA ASN A 282 -21.97 14.89 -6.52
C ASN A 282 -20.65 15.49 -7.03
N TYR A 283 -19.61 15.30 -6.24
CA TYR A 283 -18.24 15.66 -6.59
C TYR A 283 -17.30 14.66 -5.94
N GLY A 284 -16.42 14.07 -6.73
CA GLY A 284 -15.53 13.04 -6.24
C GLY A 284 -14.27 12.91 -7.08
N GLY A 285 -13.30 12.21 -6.51
CA GLY A 285 -12.02 11.90 -7.12
C GLY A 285 -11.63 10.45 -6.84
N SER A 286 -10.57 10.01 -7.50
CA SER A 286 -10.02 8.68 -7.28
C SER A 286 -8.51 8.70 -7.28
N THR A 287 -7.94 7.70 -6.62
CA THR A 287 -6.52 7.37 -6.69
C THR A 287 -6.35 5.87 -6.78
N LYS A 288 -5.17 5.43 -7.23
CA LYS A 288 -4.84 4.01 -7.33
C LYS A 288 -3.48 3.71 -6.76
N LEU A 289 -3.33 2.49 -6.24
CA LEU A 289 -2.05 1.99 -5.79
C LEU A 289 -1.06 1.92 -6.95
N SER A 290 0.19 2.28 -6.70
CA SER A 290 1.29 2.15 -7.67
C SER A 290 1.51 0.68 -8.05
N THR A 291 1.41 -0.22 -7.07
CA THR A 291 1.53 -1.68 -7.20
C THR A 291 0.53 -2.40 -6.30
N GLY A 292 0.18 -3.66 -6.63
CA GLY A 292 -0.71 -4.47 -5.80
C GLY A 292 -2.19 -4.09 -5.90
N LYS A 293 -2.99 -4.61 -4.98
CA LYS A 293 -4.43 -4.38 -4.83
C LYS A 293 -4.78 -4.10 -3.37
N PHE A 294 -5.90 -3.45 -3.11
CA PHE A 294 -6.38 -3.18 -1.74
C PHE A 294 -6.75 -4.45 -0.94
N ASN A 295 -6.76 -5.61 -1.59
CA ASN A 295 -6.95 -6.91 -0.95
C ASN A 295 -5.64 -7.55 -0.45
N ASP A 296 -4.49 -7.02 -0.84
CA ASP A 296 -3.19 -7.64 -0.54
C ASP A 296 -2.69 -7.29 0.87
N GLU A 297 -3.03 -6.10 1.38
CA GLU A 297 -2.58 -5.57 2.67
C GLU A 297 -3.51 -4.43 3.18
N TYR A 298 -3.26 -3.94 4.41
CA TYR A 298 -4.03 -2.82 4.97
C TYR A 298 -3.59 -1.49 4.39
N HIS A 299 -4.59 -0.65 4.14
CA HIS A 299 -4.42 0.76 3.84
C HIS A 299 -5.25 1.61 4.80
N VAL A 300 -4.88 2.88 4.98
CA VAL A 300 -5.66 3.84 5.76
C VAL A 300 -6.36 4.82 4.82
N PHE A 301 -7.68 4.73 4.79
CA PHE A 301 -8.55 5.65 4.10
C PHE A 301 -8.96 6.74 5.08
N SER A 302 -8.67 7.99 4.75
CA SER A 302 -8.87 9.10 5.67
C SER A 302 -9.65 10.24 5.05
N ILE A 303 -10.34 11.02 5.89
CA ILE A 303 -10.70 12.39 5.56
C ILE A 303 -10.20 13.37 6.62
N ASP A 304 -9.75 14.55 6.20
CA ASP A 304 -9.69 15.74 7.04
C ASP A 304 -10.89 16.62 6.67
N TRP A 305 -11.86 16.71 7.57
CA TRP A 305 -13.10 17.45 7.39
C TRP A 305 -13.15 18.62 8.38
N ASP A 306 -13.26 19.84 7.87
CA ASP A 306 -13.41 21.05 8.70
C ASP A 306 -14.47 21.99 8.09
N PRO A 307 -14.78 23.15 8.71
CA PRO A 307 -15.78 24.07 8.19
C PRO A 307 -15.49 24.65 6.80
N GLU A 308 -14.28 24.49 6.26
CA GLU A 308 -13.89 25.04 4.96
C GLU A 308 -13.84 23.97 3.88
N LYS A 309 -13.40 22.75 4.21
CA LYS A 309 -13.16 21.71 3.21
C LYS A 309 -13.26 20.28 3.74
N ILE A 310 -13.36 19.35 2.80
CA ILE A 310 -13.12 17.92 3.03
C ILE A 310 -11.95 17.51 2.14
N VAL A 311 -10.94 16.90 2.72
CA VAL A 311 -9.74 16.39 2.04
C VAL A 311 -9.70 14.87 2.20
N TRP A 312 -9.58 14.11 1.12
CA TRP A 312 -9.43 12.66 1.16
C TRP A 312 -7.97 12.28 1.02
N LEU A 313 -7.56 11.30 1.83
CA LEU A 313 -6.21 10.78 1.86
C LEU A 313 -6.22 9.25 1.78
N LEU A 314 -5.23 8.71 1.06
CA LEU A 314 -4.89 7.30 1.08
C LEU A 314 -3.48 7.18 1.65
N ASP A 315 -3.33 6.43 2.74
CA ASP A 315 -2.04 6.22 3.43
C ASP A 315 -1.31 7.51 3.80
N GLY A 316 -2.08 8.54 4.17
CA GLY A 316 -1.57 9.87 4.53
C GLY A 316 -1.31 10.80 3.35
N GLU A 317 -1.47 10.34 2.10
CA GLU A 317 -1.29 11.15 0.90
C GLU A 317 -2.65 11.66 0.39
N GLU A 318 -2.78 12.98 0.26
CA GLU A 318 -3.98 13.63 -0.30
C GLU A 318 -4.17 13.24 -1.77
N PHE A 319 -5.41 12.90 -2.14
CA PHE A 319 -5.77 12.65 -3.54
C PHE A 319 -6.99 13.42 -4.04
N HIS A 320 -7.80 13.96 -3.13
CA HIS A 320 -8.99 14.73 -3.51
C HIS A 320 -9.35 15.76 -2.44
N VAL A 321 -9.97 16.86 -2.86
CA VAL A 321 -10.41 17.93 -1.98
C VAL A 321 -11.63 18.63 -2.56
N ILE A 322 -12.58 19.01 -1.68
CA ILE A 322 -13.69 19.91 -2.01
C ILE A 322 -13.73 21.07 -1.01
N ASP A 323 -13.90 22.28 -1.53
CA ASP A 323 -14.26 23.47 -0.75
C ASP A 323 -15.77 23.46 -0.47
N ILE A 324 -16.13 23.45 0.82
CA ILE A 324 -17.53 23.43 1.29
C ILE A 324 -18.01 24.79 1.80
N THR A 325 -17.21 25.86 1.68
CA THR A 325 -17.65 27.22 2.01
C THR A 325 -18.75 27.82 1.11
N PRO A 326 -18.90 27.42 -0.18
CA PRO A 326 -19.98 27.95 -1.01
C PRO A 326 -21.38 27.60 -0.49
N ALA A 327 -22.33 28.50 -0.70
CA ALA A 327 -23.73 28.26 -0.36
C ALA A 327 -24.30 27.05 -1.13
N GLY A 328 -25.12 26.24 -0.47
CA GLY A 328 -25.70 25.02 -1.04
C GLY A 328 -24.93 23.72 -0.75
N LEU A 329 -24.03 23.75 0.24
CA LEU A 329 -23.29 22.59 0.77
C LEU A 329 -23.55 22.41 2.29
N ASP A 330 -24.69 22.92 2.77
CA ASP A 330 -25.09 22.94 4.18
C ASP A 330 -25.15 21.53 4.82
N GLU A 331 -25.32 20.51 4.00
CA GLU A 331 -25.27 19.10 4.39
C GLU A 331 -23.94 18.72 5.06
N PHE A 332 -22.81 19.24 4.57
CA PHE A 332 -21.47 18.93 5.07
C PHE A 332 -21.06 19.77 6.28
N HIS A 333 -22.02 20.48 6.87
CA HIS A 333 -21.88 21.19 8.14
C HIS A 333 -22.76 20.59 9.25
N LYS A 334 -23.32 19.40 9.04
CA LYS A 334 -24.22 18.71 9.96
C LYS A 334 -23.60 17.42 10.51
N PRO A 335 -24.13 16.85 11.61
CA PRO A 335 -23.67 15.55 12.11
C PRO A 335 -23.93 14.42 11.11
N MET A 336 -22.93 13.58 10.90
CA MET A 336 -23.00 12.40 10.03
C MET A 336 -22.57 11.14 10.80
N PHE A 337 -23.24 10.02 10.54
CA PHE A 337 -22.93 8.71 11.14
C PHE A 337 -22.23 7.82 10.11
N PHE A 338 -21.47 6.82 10.59
CA PHE A 338 -20.74 5.90 9.73
C PHE A 338 -21.62 4.78 9.19
N ILE A 339 -21.27 4.31 7.98
CA ILE A 339 -21.83 3.13 7.33
C ILE A 339 -20.69 2.30 6.75
N PHE A 340 -20.54 1.05 7.19
CA PHE A 340 -19.58 0.08 6.66
C PHE A 340 -20.32 -1.10 6.03
N ASN A 341 -20.07 -1.38 4.76
CA ASN A 341 -20.70 -2.49 4.05
C ASN A 341 -19.84 -3.07 2.93
N VAL A 342 -20.22 -4.27 2.50
CA VAL A 342 -19.79 -4.83 1.21
C VAL A 342 -21.03 -5.16 0.40
N ALA A 343 -21.37 -4.36 -0.59
CA ALA A 343 -22.40 -4.68 -1.57
C ALA A 343 -21.90 -5.73 -2.58
N VAL A 344 -22.85 -6.45 -3.18
CA VAL A 344 -22.61 -7.44 -4.23
C VAL A 344 -23.55 -7.14 -5.39
N GLY A 345 -22.99 -6.82 -6.54
CA GLY A 345 -23.75 -6.31 -7.68
C GLY A 345 -24.16 -4.85 -7.50
N GLY A 346 -24.74 -4.30 -8.56
CA GLY A 346 -25.24 -2.93 -8.60
C GLY A 346 -25.02 -2.30 -9.97
N ILE A 347 -25.60 -1.13 -10.20
CA ILE A 347 -25.48 -0.38 -11.46
C ILE A 347 -24.01 -0.05 -11.73
N TRP A 348 -23.29 0.45 -10.71
CA TRP A 348 -21.90 0.89 -10.86
C TRP A 348 -20.90 -0.28 -10.93
N PRO A 349 -20.88 -1.23 -9.98
CA PRO A 349 -19.91 -2.32 -10.05
C PRO A 349 -20.23 -3.36 -11.14
N GLY A 350 -21.48 -3.40 -11.61
CA GLY A 350 -21.99 -4.51 -12.42
C GLY A 350 -22.18 -5.78 -11.57
N SER A 351 -22.73 -6.83 -12.16
CA SER A 351 -22.93 -8.10 -11.45
C SER A 351 -21.63 -8.89 -11.29
N PRO A 352 -21.53 -9.76 -10.26
CA PRO A 352 -20.54 -10.82 -10.24
C PRO A 352 -20.65 -11.73 -11.46
N ASP A 353 -19.52 -12.26 -11.92
CA ASP A 353 -19.44 -13.16 -13.07
C ASP A 353 -18.64 -14.44 -12.75
N GLY A 354 -18.17 -15.15 -13.77
CA GLY A 354 -17.39 -16.38 -13.62
C GLY A 354 -15.99 -16.18 -13.02
N SER A 355 -15.47 -14.94 -12.99
CA SER A 355 -14.19 -14.58 -12.39
C SER A 355 -14.31 -14.27 -10.89
N THR A 356 -15.52 -13.95 -10.40
CA THR A 356 -15.73 -13.55 -9.01
C THR A 356 -15.66 -14.76 -8.05
N VAL A 357 -14.61 -14.80 -7.24
CA VAL A 357 -14.41 -15.83 -6.21
C VAL A 357 -15.08 -15.42 -4.91
N PHE A 358 -15.88 -16.31 -4.32
CA PHE A 358 -16.50 -16.13 -3.00
C PHE A 358 -15.98 -17.20 -2.00
N PRO A 359 -15.96 -16.92 -0.68
CA PRO A 359 -16.33 -15.65 -0.05
C PRO A 359 -15.29 -14.54 -0.30
N GLN A 360 -15.70 -13.29 -0.09
CA GLN A 360 -14.83 -12.11 -0.07
C GLN A 360 -15.01 -11.37 1.25
N GLU A 361 -13.94 -10.75 1.75
CA GLU A 361 -13.94 -10.11 3.07
C GLU A 361 -13.43 -8.68 2.98
N MET A 362 -14.14 -7.76 3.62
CA MET A 362 -13.56 -6.50 4.09
C MET A 362 -13.14 -6.68 5.54
N LYS A 363 -11.89 -6.32 5.86
CA LYS A 363 -11.34 -6.40 7.22
C LYS A 363 -10.98 -5.01 7.67
N VAL A 364 -11.56 -4.54 8.76
CA VAL A 364 -11.28 -3.22 9.33
C VAL A 364 -10.56 -3.42 10.65
N ASP A 365 -9.34 -2.89 10.75
CA ASP A 365 -8.50 -2.93 11.94
C ASP A 365 -8.98 -1.90 12.97
N TYR A 366 -9.22 -0.67 12.52
CA TYR A 366 -9.80 0.37 13.36
C TYR A 366 -10.55 1.43 12.55
N VAL A 367 -11.42 2.14 13.24
CA VAL A 367 -11.87 3.48 12.88
C VAL A 367 -11.56 4.43 14.03
N ARG A 368 -10.94 5.58 13.73
CA ARG A 368 -10.56 6.60 14.70
C ARG A 368 -11.03 7.96 14.25
N VAL A 369 -11.59 8.73 15.17
CA VAL A 369 -12.07 10.10 14.93
C VAL A 369 -11.36 11.05 15.88
N PHE A 370 -10.72 12.05 15.30
CA PHE A 370 -9.98 13.09 15.98
C PHE A 370 -10.64 14.45 15.71
N GLN A 371 -10.78 15.30 16.73
CA GLN A 371 -11.32 16.65 16.56
C GLN A 371 -10.36 17.69 17.14
N LYS A 372 -10.34 18.89 16.54
CA LYS A 372 -9.50 20.01 17.00
C LYS A 372 -9.81 20.34 18.47
N GLU A 373 -8.78 20.68 19.22
CA GLU A 373 -8.84 21.14 20.63
C GLU A 373 -9.76 22.35 20.85
#